data_AF-A0A6I4YVZ1-F1
#
_entry.id   AF-A0A6I4YVZ1-F1
#
_cell.length_a   1.000
_cell.length_b   1.000
_cell.length_c   1.000
_cell.angle_alpha   90.00
_cell.angle_beta   90.00
_cell.angle_gamma   90.00
#
_symmetry.space_group_name_H-M   'P 1'
#
loop_
_entity.id
_entity.type
_entity.pdbx_description
1 polymer ?
#
loop_
_entity_poly.entity_id
_entity_poly.type
_entity_poly.pdbx_seq_one_letter_code
_entity_poly.pdbx_strand_id
1 'polypeptide(L)'
;MSDLPQYETCPPSLASRTGLKKLGLVPTGDPVATLRYRTPQGYKTCPLYSRADTRPEREARAAQKRRQANAGGQFLLFPFSPDRP
;
A
#
# COMPACT_ATOMS: atom_id res chain seq x y z
N MET A 1 12.71 -0.02 17.98
CA MET A 1 12.13 0.42 16.69
C MET A 1 13.27 0.43 15.71
N SER A 2 13.23 -0.39 14.66
CA SER A 2 14.33 -0.49 13.70
C SER A 2 14.36 0.77 12.85
N ASP A 3 15.40 1.58 12.97
CA ASP A 3 15.63 2.73 12.10
C ASP A 3 15.82 2.25 10.66
N LEU A 4 14.87 2.61 9.78
CA LEU A 4 14.98 2.30 8.35
C LEU A 4 16.18 3.05 7.75
N PRO A 5 16.93 2.43 6.83
CA PRO A 5 18.05 3.09 6.17
C PRO A 5 17.60 4.38 5.48
N GLN A 6 18.36 5.46 5.68
CA GLN A 6 18.06 6.78 5.12
C GLN A 6 18.97 7.07 3.92
N TYR A 7 18.35 7.45 2.80
CA TYR A 7 19.05 7.87 1.59
C TYR A 7 18.80 9.35 1.33
N GLU A 8 19.79 10.06 0.78
CA GLU A 8 19.61 11.44 0.32
C GLU A 8 19.26 11.52 -1.17
N THR A 9 19.52 10.44 -1.90
CA THR A 9 19.18 10.28 -3.33
C THR A 9 18.40 8.99 -3.51
N CYS A 10 17.34 9.01 -4.33
CA CYS A 10 16.49 7.84 -4.54
C CYS A 10 17.25 6.77 -5.34
N PRO A 11 17.49 5.56 -4.78
CA PRO A 11 18.10 4.46 -5.52
C PRO A 11 17.18 4.01 -6.67
N PRO A 12 17.73 3.49 -7.79
CA PRO A 12 16.93 3.07 -8.95
C PRO A 12 16.01 1.86 -8.67
N SER A 13 16.39 1.02 -7.70
CA SER A 13 15.64 -0.13 -7.21
C SER A 13 14.48 0.24 -6.28
N LEU A 14 14.46 1.48 -5.78
CA LEU A 14 13.45 1.97 -4.86
C LEU A 14 12.62 3.08 -5.51
N ALA A 15 11.39 3.24 -5.05
CA ALA A 15 10.54 4.34 -5.48
C ALA A 15 9.66 4.84 -4.33
N SER A 16 9.41 6.14 -4.31
CA SER A 16 8.39 6.71 -3.44
C SER A 16 6.99 6.31 -3.91
N ARG A 17 6.00 6.37 -3.01
CA ARG A 17 4.59 6.08 -3.35
C ARG A 17 4.09 6.92 -4.53
N THR A 18 4.54 8.17 -4.64
CA THR A 18 4.21 9.06 -5.75
C THR A 18 4.84 8.60 -7.07
N GLY A 19 6.10 8.14 -7.03
CA GLY A 19 6.78 7.57 -8.19
C GLY A 19 6.10 6.30 -8.69
N LEU A 20 5.73 5.40 -7.79
CA LEU A 20 4.99 4.19 -8.12
C LEU A 20 3.61 4.50 -8.72
N LYS A 21 2.87 5.44 -8.14
CA LYS A 21 1.56 5.86 -8.65
C LYS A 21 1.64 6.38 -10.10
N LYS A 22 2.70 7.13 -10.44
CA LYS A 22 2.91 7.60 -11.84
C LYS A 22 3.12 6.45 -12.83
N LEU A 23 3.65 5.33 -12.35
CA LEU A 23 3.84 4.11 -13.14
C LEU A 23 2.61 3.18 -13.11
N GLY A 24 1.51 3.58 -12.45
CA GLY A 24 0.35 2.72 -12.25
C GLY A 24 0.64 1.52 -11.33
N LEU A 25 1.62 1.65 -10.43
CA LEU A 25 2.05 0.62 -9.49
C LEU A 25 1.66 1.00 -8.05
N VAL A 26 1.41 -0.01 -7.24
CA VAL A 26 1.11 0.12 -5.81
C VAL A 26 2.08 -0.76 -5.02
N PRO A 27 2.69 -0.25 -3.94
CA PRO A 27 3.54 -1.07 -3.08
C PRO A 27 2.71 -2.14 -2.37
N THR A 28 3.21 -3.38 -2.37
CA THR A 28 2.59 -4.50 -1.66
C THR A 28 3.28 -4.87 -0.35
N GLY A 29 4.47 -4.32 -0.11
CA GLY A 29 5.24 -4.50 1.13
C GLY A 29 5.37 -3.22 1.95
N ASP A 30 5.99 -3.38 3.13
CA ASP A 30 6.34 -2.28 4.02
C ASP A 30 7.44 -1.39 3.42
N PRO A 31 7.54 -0.12 3.86
CA PRO A 31 8.64 0.74 3.46
C PRO A 31 9.99 0.16 3.91
N VAL A 32 10.92 0.05 2.98
CA VAL A 32 12.25 -0.55 3.19
C VAL A 32 13.32 0.48 3.50
N ALA A 33 13.07 1.75 3.18
CA ALA A 33 14.00 2.85 3.40
C ALA A 33 13.26 4.19 3.48
N THR A 34 13.99 5.24 3.85
CA THR A 34 13.47 6.62 3.89
C THR A 34 14.33 7.53 3.02
N LEU A 35 13.72 8.27 2.10
CA LEU A 35 14.41 9.32 1.34
C LEU A 35 14.31 10.63 2.12
N ARG A 36 15.46 11.23 2.45
CA ARG A 36 15.57 12.57 3.00
C ARG A 36 15.92 13.54 1.90
N TYR A 37 15.16 14.61 1.75
CA TYR A 37 15.39 15.62 0.73
C TYR A 37 15.21 17.02 1.31
N ARG A 38 15.94 17.98 0.73
CA ARG A 38 15.92 19.38 1.18
C ARG A 38 14.76 20.11 0.51
N THR A 39 13.98 20.83 1.30
CA THR A 39 12.97 21.78 0.86
C THR A 39 13.33 23.18 1.36
N PRO A 40 12.71 24.26 0.85
CA PRO A 40 12.95 25.62 1.34
C PRO A 40 12.66 25.79 2.84
N GLN A 41 11.84 24.91 3.42
CA GLN A 41 11.43 24.92 4.84
C GLN A 41 12.28 23.99 5.72
N GLY A 42 13.28 23.30 5.16
CA GLY A 42 14.13 22.36 5.91
C GLY A 42 14.21 20.99 5.26
N TYR A 43 14.59 19.97 6.04
CA TYR A 43 14.63 18.59 5.54
C TYR A 43 13.26 17.94 5.71
N LYS A 44 12.80 17.27 4.66
CA LYS A 44 11.64 16.38 4.71
C LYS A 44 12.06 14.95 4.39
N THR A 45 11.26 14.02 4.86
CA THR A 45 11.46 12.59 4.64
C THR A 45 10.25 11.98 3.96
N CYS A 46 10.47 11.02 3.07
CA CYS A 46 9.40 10.21 2.51
C CYS A 46 9.77 8.73 2.46
N PRO A 47 8.81 7.82 2.67
CA PRO A 47 9.07 6.39 2.63
C PRO A 47 9.36 5.93 1.20
N LEU A 48 10.36 5.05 1.07
CA LEU A 48 10.73 4.35 -0.14
C LEU A 48 10.30 2.89 -0.06
N TYR A 49 9.80 2.40 -1.19
CA TYR A 49 9.33 1.03 -1.35
C TYR A 49 10.19 0.34 -2.40
N SER A 50 10.42 -0.96 -2.20
CA SER A 50 11.06 -1.83 -3.18
C SER A 50 10.21 -1.88 -4.44
N ARG A 51 10.81 -1.67 -5.62
CA ARG A 51 10.10 -1.80 -6.91
C ARG A 51 9.76 -3.26 -7.23
N ALA A 52 10.54 -4.21 -6.71
CA ALA A 52 10.27 -5.63 -6.85
C ALA A 52 8.96 -6.03 -6.13
N ASP A 53 8.66 -5.37 -5.00
CA ASP A 53 7.46 -5.60 -4.18
C ASP A 53 6.33 -4.64 -4.55
N THR A 54 6.06 -4.51 -5.86
CA THR A 54 4.97 -3.68 -6.38
C THR A 54 4.06 -4.47 -7.29
N ARG A 55 2.79 -4.06 -7.33
CA ARG A 55 1.80 -4.64 -8.25
C ARG A 55 1.06 -3.57 -9.03
N PRO A 56 0.50 -3.91 -10.20
CA PRO A 56 -0.35 -3.00 -10.97
C PRO A 56 -1.53 -2.51 -10.12
N GLU A 57 -1.80 -1.21 -10.18
CA GLU A 57 -2.87 -0.56 -9.40
C GLU A 57 -4.25 -1.16 -9.71
N ARG A 58 -4.49 -1.56 -10.96
CA ARG A 58 -5.74 -2.22 -11.37
C ARG A 58 -5.98 -3.51 -10.60
N GLU A 59 -4.94 -4.34 -10.44
CA GLU A 59 -5.04 -5.59 -9.70
C GLU A 59 -5.17 -5.34 -8.20
N ALA A 60 -4.41 -4.39 -7.67
CA ALA A 60 -4.48 -4.01 -6.25
C ALA A 60 -5.87 -3.48 -5.87
N ARG A 61 -6.46 -2.60 -6.69
CA ARG A 61 -7.83 -2.10 -6.50
C ARG A 61 -8.87 -3.21 -6.63
N ALA A 62 -8.71 -4.14 -7.58
CA ALA A 62 -9.62 -5.27 -7.71
C ALA A 62 -9.54 -6.22 -6.49
N ALA A 63 -8.35 -6.41 -5.92
CA ALA A 63 -8.17 -7.18 -4.68
C ALA A 63 -8.75 -6.43 -3.47
N GLN A 64 -8.55 -5.11 -3.38
CA GLN A 64 -9.12 -4.29 -2.32
C GLN A 64 -10.65 -4.25 -2.37
N LYS A 65 -11.24 -4.13 -3.57
CA LYS A 65 -12.70 -4.21 -3.78
C LYS A 65 -13.25 -5.58 -3.37
N ARG A 66 -12.55 -6.67 -3.71
CA ARG A 66 -12.91 -8.03 -3.25
C ARG A 66 -12.84 -8.16 -1.73
N ARG A 67 -11.79 -7.64 -1.09
CA ARG A 67 -11.66 -7.63 0.38
C ARG A 67 -12.74 -6.79 1.06
N GLN A 68 -13.08 -5.62 0.52
CA GLN A 68 -14.18 -4.79 1.04
C GLN A 68 -15.54 -5.47 0.85
N ALA A 69 -15.78 -6.12 -0.28
CA ALA A 69 -17.00 -6.92 -0.50
C ALA A 69 -17.11 -8.09 0.49
N ASN A 70 -16.00 -8.75 0.82
CA ASN A 70 -15.97 -9.81 1.84
C ASN A 70 -16.08 -9.26 3.27
N ALA A 71 -15.51 -8.09 3.57
CA ALA A 71 -15.59 -7.45 4.88
C ALA A 71 -16.98 -6.86 5.17
N GLY A 72 -17.68 -6.37 4.14
CA GLY A 72 -19.09 -5.96 4.23
C GLY A 72 -20.09 -7.10 4.01
N GLY A 73 -19.62 -8.33 3.78
CA GLY A 73 -20.41 -9.49 3.36
C GLY A 73 -20.75 -10.49 4.48
N GLN A 74 -20.53 -10.17 5.75
CA GLN A 74 -21.19 -10.88 6.84
C GLN A 74 -22.63 -10.37 6.97
N PHE A 75 -23.47 -10.63 5.97
CA PHE A 75 -24.91 -10.52 6.13
C PHE A 75 -25.56 -11.69 5.40
N LEU A 76 -25.97 -12.69 6.18
CA LEU A 76 -26.91 -13.76 5.81
C LEU A 76 -26.35 -14.90 4.91
N LEU A 77 -25.34 -15.63 5.38
CA LEU A 77 -25.07 -16.98 4.86
C LEU A 77 -25.89 -18.08 5.55
N PHE A 78 -26.75 -17.72 6.49
CA PHE A 78 -27.76 -18.63 7.06
C PHE A 78 -29.13 -17.99 6.88
N PRO A 79 -30.03 -18.55 6.06
CA PRO A 79 -31.44 -18.24 6.22
C PRO A 79 -31.82 -18.77 7.61
N PHE A 80 -32.06 -17.86 8.56
CA PHE A 80 -32.78 -18.18 9.78
C PHE A 80 -34.09 -18.82 9.32
N SER A 81 -34.21 -20.14 9.48
CA SER A 81 -35.51 -20.81 9.37
C SER A 81 -36.20 -20.56 10.70
N PRO A 82 -37.24 -19.73 10.79
CA PRO A 82 -38.06 -19.73 11.97
C PRO A 82 -38.81 -21.06 11.96
N ASP A 83 -38.41 -21.96 12.85
CA ASP A 83 -39.22 -23.13 13.20
C ASP A 83 -40.64 -22.63 13.48
N ARG A 84 -41.61 -23.14 12.71
CA ARG A 84 -43.03 -22.83 12.90
C ARG A 84 -43.51 -23.56 14.16
N PRO A 85 -44.46 -22.96 14.91
CA PRO A 85 -45.11 -23.63 16.05
C PRO A 85 -45.94 -24.85 15.60
#